data_AF-A0A534ISZ8-F1
#
_entry.id   AF-A0A534ISZ8-F1
#
_cell.length_a   1.000
_cell.length_b   1.000
_cell.length_c   1.000
_cell.angle_alpha   90.00
_cell.angle_beta   90.00
_cell.angle_gamma   90.00
#
_symmetry.space_group_name_H-M   'P 1'
#
loop_
_entity.id
_entity.type
_entity.pdbx_description
1 polymer ?
#
loop_
_entity_poly.entity_id
_entity_poly.type
_entity_poly.pdbx_seq_one_letter_code
_entity_poly.pdbx_strand_id
1 'polypeptide(L)'
;MKCGEAAAILGRLVPSGAGVQFTGTEEDAFRELLQQGFIAQVEATRVDPAESMRLRRELADAAGQEADLRRSLANGELSRGRSFQGRRSLEDRLEAILADQRGLRTRILTLAERDAAVESSVAVNGQRYIVTFRGKEFLSRLGPRLQRVSRSSVEEFEGALARLRQAFSSRAARASEILRSLAPAVPGIDEIHLRSAAVGLAVRDDPPEALVGAYRAAVRGFWAPNVPFGPESVALEKMRPLVAEVLCTSGPSLIEPAIQQDLKAFTDLWQTIAKNAPTFPEDAMRAGLMLFPLRDSRERVLQEALSFGSAVREVGPTTVADVATSVLLVQSSRTENPTLVPRYAAYFQALRMPSVPEKDVGLSSALLTVGGGPDPSAAIRRFELARDYLSRFNGGGMAVPAAMLAILSAEIEESLDNLRMASAEIGNHRLSLGGMENLSLGMKLLLQTAIVPNPVRGIVSPQGALVPESQPSAAPTAPLGLLGVAFASPLLLLPALAAFHETALHRLAVSDFAFHPVHTNFVYG
;
A
#
# COMPACT_ATOMS: atom_id res chain seq x y z
N MET A 1 -16.57 -15.66 -20.42
CA MET A 1 -16.42 -16.49 -19.19
C MET A 1 -16.60 -15.72 -17.86
N LYS A 2 -17.13 -16.39 -16.81
CA LYS A 2 -17.22 -15.84 -15.44
C LYS A 2 -15.95 -16.06 -14.63
N CYS A 3 -15.69 -15.21 -13.64
CA CYS A 3 -14.50 -15.32 -12.78
C CYS A 3 -14.47 -16.62 -11.96
N GLY A 4 -15.62 -17.09 -11.45
CA GLY A 4 -15.70 -18.35 -10.71
C GLY A 4 -15.29 -19.56 -11.56
N GLU A 5 -15.73 -19.58 -12.82
CA GLU A 5 -15.40 -20.63 -13.79
C GLU A 5 -13.90 -20.58 -14.15
N ALA A 6 -13.38 -19.38 -14.43
CA ALA A 6 -11.95 -19.18 -14.71
C ALA A 6 -11.07 -19.65 -13.55
N ALA A 7 -11.42 -19.30 -12.31
CA ALA A 7 -10.68 -19.71 -11.12
C ALA A 7 -10.71 -21.23 -10.91
N ALA A 8 -11.86 -21.87 -11.14
CA ALA A 8 -12.00 -23.32 -11.01
C ALA A 8 -11.13 -24.08 -12.02
N ILE A 9 -11.10 -23.64 -13.29
CA ILE A 9 -10.29 -24.27 -14.33
C ILE A 9 -8.81 -24.06 -14.05
N LEU A 10 -8.37 -22.81 -13.82
CA LEU A 10 -6.95 -22.50 -13.58
C LEU A 10 -6.44 -23.15 -12.28
N GLY A 11 -7.28 -23.26 -11.25
CA GLY A 11 -6.94 -23.92 -9.99
C GLY A 11 -6.69 -25.43 -10.14
N ARG A 12 -7.43 -26.10 -11.04
CA ARG A 12 -7.20 -27.52 -11.38
C ARG A 12 -5.92 -27.75 -12.18
N LEU A 13 -5.36 -26.69 -12.78
CA LEU A 13 -4.11 -26.74 -13.54
C LEU A 13 -2.86 -26.42 -12.70
N VAL A 14 -3.01 -26.34 -11.38
CA VAL A 14 -1.87 -26.31 -10.45
C VAL A 14 -1.33 -27.74 -10.26
N PRO A 15 -0.01 -27.98 -10.29
CA PRO A 15 0.55 -29.34 -10.32
C PRO A 15 0.13 -30.15 -9.08
N SER A 16 -0.76 -31.12 -9.28
CA SER A 16 -1.22 -32.07 -8.24
C SER A 16 -0.90 -33.53 -8.59
N GLY A 17 -0.25 -33.78 -9.73
CA GLY A 17 0.16 -35.11 -10.19
C GLY A 17 -0.94 -35.94 -10.88
N ALA A 18 -2.21 -35.57 -10.75
CA ALA A 18 -3.32 -36.21 -11.44
C ALA A 18 -3.63 -35.56 -12.80
N GLY A 19 -3.98 -36.37 -13.80
CA GLY A 19 -4.51 -35.89 -15.08
C GLY A 19 -5.89 -35.26 -14.91
N VAL A 20 -6.16 -34.17 -15.62
CA VAL A 20 -7.41 -33.42 -15.55
C VAL A 20 -8.23 -33.67 -16.81
N GLN A 21 -9.54 -33.84 -16.67
CA GLN A 21 -10.47 -33.89 -17.78
C GLN A 21 -11.49 -32.76 -17.62
N PHE A 22 -11.67 -31.97 -18.67
CA PHE A 22 -12.73 -30.97 -18.79
C PHE A 22 -13.72 -31.47 -19.84
N THR A 23 -15.02 -31.43 -19.53
CA THR A 23 -16.09 -31.88 -20.42
C THR A 23 -17.20 -30.84 -20.51
N GLY A 24 -17.88 -30.78 -21.67
CA GLY A 24 -19.01 -29.87 -21.88
C GLY A 24 -18.63 -28.39 -21.73
N THR A 25 -19.34 -27.67 -20.88
CA THR A 25 -19.14 -26.22 -20.67
C THR A 25 -17.78 -25.88 -20.06
N GLU A 26 -17.13 -26.80 -19.34
CA GLU A 26 -15.76 -26.60 -18.84
C GLU A 26 -14.73 -26.57 -19.99
N GLU A 27 -14.99 -27.31 -21.07
CA GLU A 27 -14.09 -27.38 -22.21
C GLU A 27 -14.11 -26.07 -23.01
N ASP A 28 -15.29 -25.45 -23.16
CA ASP A 28 -15.43 -24.15 -23.82
C ASP A 28 -14.70 -23.05 -23.04
N ALA A 29 -14.85 -23.03 -21.71
CA ALA A 29 -14.15 -22.08 -20.84
C ALA A 29 -12.63 -22.34 -20.82
N PHE A 30 -12.19 -23.61 -20.88
CA PHE A 30 -10.77 -23.95 -21.02
C PHE A 30 -10.20 -23.44 -22.35
N ARG A 31 -10.92 -23.60 -23.47
CA ARG A 31 -10.51 -23.04 -24.78
C ARG A 31 -10.47 -21.52 -24.76
N GLU A 32 -11.42 -20.86 -24.10
CA GLU A 32 -11.43 -19.40 -23.94
C GLU A 32 -10.17 -18.93 -23.16
N LEU A 33 -9.79 -19.62 -22.07
CA LEU A 33 -8.57 -19.33 -21.30
C LEU A 33 -7.28 -19.55 -22.11
N LEU A 34 -7.26 -20.58 -22.96
CA LEU A 34 -6.15 -20.84 -23.88
C LEU A 34 -6.02 -19.72 -24.94
N GLN A 35 -7.13 -19.31 -25.56
CA GLN A 35 -7.16 -18.22 -26.54
C GLN A 35 -6.75 -16.88 -25.93
N GLN A 36 -7.13 -16.60 -24.69
CA GLN A 36 -6.76 -15.38 -23.98
C GLN A 36 -5.33 -15.43 -23.40
N GLY A 37 -4.62 -16.56 -23.52
CA GLY A 37 -3.22 -16.71 -23.10
C GLY A 37 -3.03 -16.87 -21.59
N PHE A 38 -4.06 -17.23 -20.84
CA PHE A 38 -3.93 -17.60 -19.42
C PHE A 38 -3.35 -19.00 -19.25
N ILE A 39 -3.52 -19.85 -20.26
CA ILE A 39 -2.98 -21.19 -20.37
C ILE A 39 -2.15 -21.25 -21.65
N ALA A 40 -1.06 -22.00 -21.64
CA ALA A 40 -0.28 -22.31 -22.84
C ALA A 40 -0.11 -23.82 -22.98
N GLN A 41 -0.16 -24.30 -24.22
CA GLN A 41 0.19 -25.68 -24.52
C GLN A 41 1.71 -25.87 -24.42
N VAL A 42 2.14 -26.95 -23.78
CA VAL A 42 3.55 -27.32 -23.67
C VAL A 42 3.83 -28.41 -24.70
N GLU A 43 4.51 -28.03 -25.78
CA GLU A 43 4.99 -28.96 -26.81
C GLU A 43 6.28 -29.70 -26.41
N ALA A 44 6.90 -29.30 -25.30
CA ALA A 44 8.18 -29.84 -24.88
C ALA A 44 8.05 -31.33 -24.51
N THR A 45 8.81 -32.16 -25.22
CA THR A 45 9.11 -33.52 -24.78
C THR A 45 9.98 -33.45 -23.53
N ARG A 46 9.81 -34.43 -22.64
CA ARG A 46 10.65 -34.59 -21.45
C ARG A 46 12.11 -34.59 -21.88
N VAL A 47 12.93 -33.75 -21.26
CA VAL A 47 14.35 -33.63 -21.62
C VAL A 47 15.04 -34.95 -21.29
N ASP A 48 15.86 -35.45 -22.22
CA ASP A 48 16.67 -36.63 -21.96
C ASP A 48 17.70 -36.32 -20.85
N PRO A 49 17.64 -37.00 -19.69
CA PRO A 49 18.60 -36.80 -18.60
C PRO A 49 20.05 -37.02 -19.06
N ALA A 50 20.26 -37.87 -20.08
CA ALA A 50 21.58 -38.12 -20.64
C ALA A 50 22.12 -36.90 -21.40
N GLU A 51 21.28 -36.13 -22.10
CA GLU A 51 21.68 -34.91 -22.80
C GLU A 51 22.10 -33.80 -21.82
N SER A 52 21.32 -33.60 -20.76
CA SER A 52 21.66 -32.64 -19.70
C SER A 52 22.98 -33.00 -19.00
N MET A 53 23.18 -34.29 -18.68
CA MET A 53 24.44 -34.77 -18.14
C MET A 53 25.61 -34.62 -19.13
N ARG A 54 25.38 -34.86 -20.43
CA ARG A 54 26.41 -34.67 -21.47
C ARG A 54 26.87 -33.21 -21.53
N LEU A 55 25.94 -32.25 -21.62
CA LEU A 55 26.26 -30.82 -21.68
C LEU A 55 26.96 -30.31 -20.41
N ARG A 56 26.60 -30.83 -19.23
CA ARG A 56 27.29 -30.51 -17.98
C ARG A 56 28.73 -31.03 -17.95
N ARG A 57 28.98 -32.21 -18.52
CA ARG A 57 30.34 -32.75 -18.69
C ARG A 57 31.14 -31.92 -19.69
N GLU A 58 30.56 -31.60 -20.85
CA GLU A 58 31.20 -30.71 -21.85
C GLU A 58 31.57 -29.34 -21.23
N LEU A 59 30.70 -28.77 -20.39
CA LEU A 59 30.99 -27.53 -19.68
C LEU A 59 32.12 -27.68 -18.66
N ALA A 60 32.16 -28.81 -17.93
CA ALA A 60 33.24 -29.11 -16.98
C ALA A 60 34.58 -29.30 -17.70
N ASP A 61 34.59 -29.97 -18.85
CA ASP A 61 35.78 -30.16 -19.68
C ASP A 61 36.28 -28.82 -20.24
N ALA A 62 35.38 -27.97 -20.75
CA ALA A 62 35.71 -26.62 -21.21
C ALA A 62 36.26 -25.73 -20.07
N ALA A 63 35.75 -25.87 -18.85
CA ALA A 63 36.29 -25.18 -17.67
C ALA A 63 37.69 -25.70 -17.28
N GLY A 64 37.93 -27.00 -17.43
CA GLY A 64 39.26 -27.60 -17.28
C GLY A 64 40.27 -27.04 -18.29
N GLN A 65 39.88 -26.97 -19.56
CA GLN A 65 40.70 -26.40 -20.63
C GLN A 65 41.00 -24.91 -20.42
N GLU A 66 40.04 -24.12 -19.92
CA GLU A 66 40.24 -22.72 -19.52
C GLU A 66 41.31 -22.59 -18.43
N ALA A 67 41.23 -23.42 -17.38
CA ALA A 67 42.18 -23.41 -16.28
C ALA A 67 43.60 -23.79 -16.74
N ASP A 68 43.72 -24.74 -17.66
CA ASP A 68 45.00 -25.16 -18.25
C ASP A 68 45.60 -24.08 -19.15
N LEU A 69 44.77 -23.39 -19.95
CA LEU A 69 45.21 -22.27 -20.80
C LEU A 69 45.64 -21.06 -19.97
N ARG A 70 44.92 -20.73 -18.91
CA ARG A 70 45.32 -19.66 -17.98
C ARG A 70 46.63 -19.97 -17.28
N ARG A 71 46.83 -21.22 -16.83
CA ARG A 71 48.11 -21.67 -16.27
C ARG A 71 49.24 -21.58 -17.31
N SER A 72 48.97 -21.96 -18.55
CA SER A 72 49.95 -21.89 -19.64
C SER A 72 50.34 -20.45 -20.00
N LEU A 73 49.37 -19.53 -20.01
CA LEU A 73 49.61 -18.09 -20.19
C LEU A 73 50.46 -17.51 -19.05
N ALA A 74 50.11 -17.81 -17.80
CA ALA A 74 50.85 -17.34 -16.62
C ALA A 74 52.30 -17.89 -16.59
N ASN A 75 52.48 -19.18 -16.88
CA ASN A 75 53.81 -19.81 -16.93
C ASN A 75 54.64 -19.28 -18.11
N GLY A 76 54.02 -18.99 -19.26
CA GLY A 76 54.67 -18.38 -20.41
C GLY A 76 55.16 -16.96 -20.12
N GLU A 77 54.36 -16.15 -19.42
CA GLU A 77 54.74 -14.80 -18.96
C GLU A 77 55.92 -14.83 -17.97
N LEU A 78 55.91 -15.78 -17.02
CA LEU A 78 56.99 -15.96 -16.04
C LEU A 78 58.30 -16.44 -16.68
N SER A 79 58.24 -17.29 -17.70
CA SER A 79 59.42 -17.96 -18.27
C SER A 79 60.12 -17.18 -19.40
N ARG A 80 59.40 -16.34 -20.15
CA ARG A 80 59.95 -15.66 -21.36
C ARG A 80 59.73 -14.14 -21.41
N GLY A 81 59.14 -13.53 -20.37
CA GLY A 81 58.83 -12.10 -20.37
C GLY A 81 57.81 -11.68 -21.45
N ARG A 82 57.75 -10.39 -21.80
CA ARG A 82 56.70 -9.80 -22.67
C ARG A 82 56.66 -10.31 -24.12
N SER A 83 57.66 -11.05 -24.60
CA SER A 83 57.76 -11.50 -26.01
C SER A 83 57.58 -13.01 -26.16
N PHE A 84 56.49 -13.57 -25.61
CA PHE A 84 56.12 -14.98 -25.82
C PHE A 84 55.52 -15.19 -27.22
N GLN A 85 56.31 -15.74 -28.15
CA GLN A 85 55.82 -16.26 -29.43
C GLN A 85 54.77 -17.35 -29.17
N GLY A 86 53.50 -17.05 -29.45
CA GLY A 86 52.36 -17.94 -29.20
C GLY A 86 51.28 -17.36 -28.29
N ARG A 87 51.50 -16.19 -27.67
CA ARG A 87 50.54 -15.55 -26.74
C ARG A 87 49.18 -15.33 -27.39
N ARG A 88 49.18 -14.71 -28.57
CA ARG A 88 47.97 -14.43 -29.35
C ARG A 88 47.18 -15.69 -29.67
N SER A 89 47.87 -16.78 -30.03
CA SER A 89 47.21 -18.08 -30.30
C SER A 89 46.57 -18.70 -29.05
N LEU A 90 47.16 -18.51 -27.86
CA LEU A 90 46.57 -18.95 -26.60
C LEU A 90 45.41 -18.06 -26.16
N GLU A 91 45.50 -16.74 -26.40
CA GLU A 91 44.42 -15.78 -26.16
C GLU A 91 43.22 -16.05 -27.07
N ASP A 92 43.43 -16.28 -28.37
CA ASP A 92 42.39 -16.64 -29.35
C ASP A 92 41.69 -17.96 -28.94
N ARG A 93 42.46 -18.95 -28.46
CA ARG A 93 41.92 -20.22 -27.93
C ARG A 93 41.13 -20.03 -26.65
N LEU A 94 41.58 -19.18 -25.73
CA LEU A 94 40.87 -18.85 -24.51
C LEU A 94 39.54 -18.16 -24.83
N GLU A 95 39.52 -17.24 -25.78
CA GLU A 95 38.30 -16.57 -26.22
C GLU A 95 37.30 -17.55 -26.84
N ALA A 96 37.78 -18.50 -27.67
CA ALA A 96 36.95 -19.57 -28.22
C ALA A 96 36.31 -20.46 -27.13
N ILE A 97 37.07 -20.84 -26.09
CA ILE A 97 36.54 -21.63 -24.97
C ILE A 97 35.53 -20.83 -24.15
N LEU A 98 35.77 -19.53 -23.91
CA LEU A 98 34.80 -18.68 -23.21
C LEU A 98 33.51 -18.46 -24.01
N ALA A 99 33.59 -18.45 -25.34
CA ALA A 99 32.42 -18.43 -26.21
C ALA A 99 31.65 -19.77 -26.15
N ASP A 100 32.37 -20.89 -26.18
CA ASP A 100 31.78 -22.23 -26.09
C ASP A 100 31.10 -22.47 -24.73
N GLN A 101 31.75 -22.10 -23.62
CA GLN A 101 31.15 -22.15 -22.28
C GLN A 101 29.86 -21.32 -22.19
N ARG A 102 29.82 -20.14 -22.81
CA ARG A 102 28.60 -19.32 -22.88
C ARG A 102 27.49 -20.05 -23.64
N GLY A 103 27.82 -20.62 -24.80
CA GLY A 103 26.89 -21.44 -25.60
C GLY A 103 26.35 -22.64 -24.83
N LEU A 104 27.21 -23.38 -24.13
CA LEU A 104 26.84 -24.53 -23.29
C LEU A 104 25.94 -24.12 -22.13
N ARG A 105 26.24 -23.02 -21.43
CA ARG A 105 25.39 -22.49 -20.34
C ARG A 105 24.00 -22.12 -20.84
N THR A 106 23.90 -21.43 -21.97
CA THR A 106 22.61 -21.08 -22.58
C THR A 106 21.81 -22.33 -22.94
N ARG A 107 22.46 -23.36 -23.51
CA ARG A 107 21.79 -24.64 -23.82
C ARG A 107 21.32 -25.36 -22.57
N ILE A 108 22.13 -25.41 -21.51
CA ILE A 108 21.74 -26.01 -20.22
C ILE A 108 20.54 -25.27 -19.61
N LEU A 109 20.55 -23.93 -19.62
CA LEU A 109 19.43 -23.13 -19.15
C LEU A 109 18.16 -23.40 -19.96
N THR A 110 18.27 -23.44 -21.29
CA THR A 110 17.14 -23.75 -22.18
C THR A 110 16.55 -25.14 -21.91
N LEU A 111 17.40 -26.14 -21.67
CA LEU A 111 16.95 -27.48 -21.29
C LEU A 111 16.31 -27.49 -19.89
N ALA A 112 16.87 -26.79 -18.92
CA ALA A 112 16.30 -26.68 -17.58
C ALA A 112 14.93 -25.98 -17.59
N GLU A 113 14.77 -24.92 -18.39
CA GLU A 113 13.48 -24.24 -18.60
C GLU A 113 12.45 -25.18 -19.23
N ARG A 114 12.85 -25.97 -20.25
CA ARG A 114 11.98 -26.99 -20.86
C ARG A 114 11.55 -28.05 -19.86
N ASP A 115 12.49 -28.57 -19.06
CA ASP A 115 12.19 -29.61 -18.07
C ASP A 115 11.27 -29.07 -16.96
N ALA A 116 11.54 -27.86 -16.46
CA ALA A 116 10.69 -27.18 -15.48
C ALA A 116 9.28 -26.90 -16.03
N ALA A 117 9.15 -26.55 -17.31
CA ALA A 117 7.86 -26.35 -17.96
C ALA A 117 7.08 -27.67 -18.08
N VAL A 118 7.76 -28.79 -18.37
CA VAL A 118 7.15 -30.13 -18.38
C VAL A 118 6.73 -30.53 -16.97
N GLU A 119 7.58 -30.37 -15.96
CA GLU A 119 7.26 -30.69 -14.56
C GLU A 119 6.08 -29.85 -14.03
N SER A 120 6.03 -28.57 -14.40
CA SER A 120 4.97 -27.65 -13.98
C SER A 120 3.70 -27.73 -14.84
N SER A 121 3.67 -28.59 -15.86
CA SER A 121 2.51 -28.75 -16.74
C SER A 121 1.60 -29.90 -16.29
N VAL A 122 0.31 -29.77 -16.61
CA VAL A 122 -0.74 -30.72 -16.28
C VAL A 122 -1.26 -31.35 -17.56
N ALA A 123 -1.45 -32.67 -17.54
CA ALA A 123 -2.07 -33.38 -18.66
C ALA A 123 -3.59 -33.13 -18.65
N VAL A 124 -4.10 -32.53 -19.73
CA VAL A 124 -5.51 -32.26 -19.98
C VAL A 124 -5.90 -32.97 -21.27
N ASN A 125 -6.83 -33.91 -21.20
CA ASN A 125 -7.33 -34.67 -22.37
C ASN A 125 -6.20 -35.23 -23.28
N GLY A 126 -5.08 -35.66 -22.69
CA GLY A 126 -3.94 -36.24 -23.41
C GLY A 126 -2.87 -35.26 -23.89
N GLN A 127 -3.07 -33.94 -23.73
CA GLN A 127 -2.09 -32.90 -24.05
C GLN A 127 -1.61 -32.18 -22.79
N ARG A 128 -0.39 -31.63 -22.79
CA ARG A 128 0.17 -30.94 -21.62
C ARG A 128 -0.02 -29.43 -21.73
N TYR A 129 -0.44 -28.83 -20.62
CA TYR A 129 -0.69 -27.40 -20.52
C TYR A 129 -0.09 -26.82 -19.25
N ILE A 130 0.32 -25.56 -19.31
CA ILE A 130 0.84 -24.80 -18.16
C ILE A 130 0.03 -23.52 -17.98
N VAL A 131 -0.20 -23.13 -16.72
CA VAL A 131 -0.72 -21.81 -16.40
C VAL A 131 0.37 -20.78 -16.64
N THR A 132 0.12 -19.82 -17.56
CA THR A 132 1.10 -18.79 -17.91
C THR A 132 1.32 -17.82 -16.74
N PHE A 133 2.34 -16.95 -16.85
CA PHE A 133 2.51 -15.86 -15.89
C PHE A 133 1.24 -15.01 -15.76
N ARG A 134 0.58 -14.70 -16.89
CA ARG A 134 -0.70 -13.98 -16.92
C ARG A 134 -1.78 -14.74 -16.15
N GLY A 135 -1.90 -16.05 -16.34
CA GLY A 135 -2.83 -16.92 -15.60
C GLY A 135 -2.60 -16.92 -14.10
N LYS A 136 -1.33 -17.03 -13.68
CA LYS A 136 -0.94 -17.00 -12.26
C LYS A 136 -1.20 -15.64 -11.64
N GLU A 137 -0.86 -14.56 -12.34
CA GLU A 137 -1.11 -13.20 -11.88
C GLU A 137 -2.61 -12.89 -11.77
N PHE A 138 -3.40 -13.33 -12.75
CA PHE A 138 -4.85 -13.23 -12.71
C PHE A 138 -5.43 -13.97 -11.50
N LEU A 139 -5.04 -15.23 -11.27
CA LEU A 139 -5.46 -16.01 -10.10
C LEU A 139 -5.07 -15.34 -8.79
N SER A 140 -3.84 -14.81 -8.69
CA SER A 140 -3.35 -14.13 -7.50
C SER A 140 -4.19 -12.88 -7.17
N ARG A 141 -4.59 -12.10 -8.18
CA ARG A 141 -5.45 -10.92 -7.99
C ARG A 141 -6.91 -11.29 -7.75
N LEU A 142 -7.38 -12.37 -8.39
CA LEU A 142 -8.76 -12.83 -8.31
C LEU A 142 -9.07 -13.52 -6.98
N GLY A 143 -8.16 -14.34 -6.45
CA GLY A 143 -8.34 -15.15 -5.25
C GLY A 143 -8.95 -14.38 -4.07
N PRO A 144 -8.34 -13.26 -3.63
CA PRO A 144 -8.85 -12.43 -2.53
C PRO A 144 -10.24 -11.82 -2.78
N ARG A 145 -10.67 -11.75 -4.04
CA ARG A 145 -11.91 -11.08 -4.46
C ARG A 145 -12.98 -12.06 -4.90
N LEU A 146 -12.64 -13.35 -5.00
CA LEU A 146 -13.42 -14.38 -5.69
C LEU A 146 -14.83 -14.53 -5.12
N GLN A 147 -15.00 -14.46 -3.79
CA GLN A 147 -16.32 -14.58 -3.17
C GLN A 147 -17.31 -13.52 -3.69
N ARG A 148 -16.83 -12.29 -3.94
CA ARG A 148 -17.65 -11.17 -4.41
C ARG A 148 -17.83 -11.17 -5.92
N VAL A 149 -16.80 -11.53 -6.67
CA VAL A 149 -16.79 -11.43 -8.14
C VAL A 149 -17.02 -12.73 -8.87
N SER A 150 -17.25 -13.83 -8.17
CA SER A 150 -17.45 -15.16 -8.77
C SER A 150 -18.45 -15.17 -9.93
N ARG A 151 -19.48 -14.31 -9.85
CA ARG A 151 -20.54 -14.17 -10.85
C ARG A 151 -20.25 -13.12 -11.94
N SER A 152 -19.27 -12.24 -11.73
CA SER A 152 -18.85 -11.22 -12.70
C SER A 152 -18.06 -11.83 -13.85
N SER A 153 -18.09 -11.18 -15.01
CA SER A 153 -17.26 -11.61 -16.13
C SER A 153 -15.77 -11.33 -15.85
N VAL A 154 -14.88 -12.08 -16.48
CA VAL A 154 -13.43 -11.82 -16.40
C VAL A 154 -13.09 -10.41 -16.88
N GLU A 155 -13.73 -9.96 -17.96
CA GLU A 155 -13.55 -8.62 -18.52
C GLU A 155 -14.00 -7.50 -17.55
N GLU A 156 -15.16 -7.68 -16.89
CA GLU A 156 -15.64 -6.74 -15.88
C GLU A 156 -14.65 -6.60 -14.72
N PHE A 157 -14.10 -7.73 -14.27
CA PHE A 157 -13.11 -7.77 -13.19
C PHE A 157 -11.80 -7.11 -13.58
N GLU A 158 -11.21 -7.48 -14.72
CA GLU A 158 -9.97 -6.88 -15.24
C GLU A 158 -10.17 -5.38 -15.49
N GLY A 159 -11.31 -4.98 -16.06
CA GLY A 159 -11.67 -3.58 -16.27
C GLY A 159 -11.82 -2.79 -14.97
N ALA A 160 -12.33 -3.41 -13.91
CA ALA A 160 -12.42 -2.76 -12.61
C ALA A 160 -11.05 -2.59 -11.94
N LEU A 161 -10.18 -3.60 -12.03
CA LEU A 161 -8.78 -3.48 -11.57
C LEU A 161 -8.01 -2.42 -12.36
N ALA A 162 -8.23 -2.33 -13.67
CA ALA A 162 -7.63 -1.29 -14.50
C ALA A 162 -8.09 0.11 -14.07
N ARG A 163 -9.39 0.30 -13.78
CA ARG A 163 -9.92 1.57 -13.24
C ARG A 163 -9.33 1.93 -11.89
N LEU A 164 -9.15 0.94 -11.00
CA LEU A 164 -8.52 1.17 -9.70
C LEU A 164 -7.06 1.62 -9.85
N ARG A 165 -6.29 0.97 -10.72
CA ARG A 165 -4.92 1.38 -11.04
C ARG A 165 -4.86 2.76 -11.66
N GLN A 166 -5.78 3.07 -12.57
CA GLN A 166 -5.89 4.39 -13.17
C GLN A 166 -6.21 5.45 -12.10
N ALA A 167 -7.01 5.12 -11.08
CA ALA A 167 -7.28 6.00 -9.95
C ALA A 167 -6.01 6.32 -9.17
N PHE A 168 -5.24 5.29 -8.80
CA PHE A 168 -3.95 5.46 -8.13
C PHE A 168 -2.98 6.26 -8.98
N SER A 169 -2.84 5.91 -10.26
CA SER A 169 -1.91 6.55 -11.19
C SER A 169 -2.25 8.02 -11.42
N SER A 170 -3.54 8.36 -11.60
CA SER A 170 -4.01 9.74 -11.78
C SER A 170 -3.69 10.60 -10.56
N ARG A 171 -3.97 10.09 -9.35
CA ARG A 171 -3.66 10.80 -8.11
C ARG A 171 -2.17 10.91 -7.84
N ALA A 172 -1.39 9.87 -8.13
CA ALA A 172 0.06 9.90 -8.01
C ALA A 172 0.68 10.90 -9.02
N ALA A 173 0.20 10.94 -10.26
CA ALA A 173 0.62 11.93 -11.25
C ALA A 173 0.36 13.36 -10.76
N ARG A 174 -0.84 13.61 -10.23
CA ARG A 174 -1.24 14.89 -9.63
C ARG A 174 -0.37 15.26 -8.43
N ALA A 175 -0.12 14.32 -7.53
CA ALA A 175 0.80 14.54 -6.41
C ALA A 175 2.21 14.89 -6.89
N SER A 176 2.69 14.27 -7.96
CA SER A 176 4.01 14.57 -8.54
C SER A 176 4.07 15.98 -9.14
N GLU A 177 2.97 16.45 -9.75
CA GLU A 177 2.83 17.83 -10.21
C GLU A 177 2.80 18.83 -9.04
N ILE A 178 2.04 18.55 -7.99
CA ILE A 178 1.99 19.38 -6.77
C ILE A 178 3.39 19.45 -6.15
N LEU A 179 4.08 18.32 -5.98
CA LEU A 179 5.41 18.25 -5.37
C LEU A 179 6.45 19.09 -6.11
N ARG A 180 6.46 19.02 -7.46
CA ARG A 180 7.38 19.81 -8.29
C ARG A 180 7.24 21.31 -8.06
N SER A 181 6.02 21.77 -7.79
CA SER A 181 5.71 23.18 -7.51
C SER A 181 5.91 23.53 -6.03
N LEU A 182 5.69 22.57 -5.12
CA LEU A 182 5.75 22.75 -3.68
C LEU A 182 7.19 22.88 -3.15
N ALA A 183 8.09 22.00 -3.61
CA ALA A 183 9.49 21.95 -3.17
C ALA A 183 10.23 23.29 -3.28
N PRO A 184 10.18 24.04 -4.41
CA PRO A 184 10.82 25.35 -4.49
C PRO A 184 10.06 26.45 -3.71
N ALA A 185 8.76 26.29 -3.49
CA ALA A 185 7.91 27.33 -2.89
C ALA A 185 8.00 27.40 -1.36
N VAL A 186 8.42 26.31 -0.71
CA VAL A 186 8.47 26.17 0.76
C VAL A 186 9.85 25.66 1.21
N PRO A 187 10.90 26.50 1.09
CA PRO A 187 12.24 26.11 1.52
C PRO A 187 12.29 25.92 3.04
N GLY A 188 13.05 24.92 3.51
CA GLY A 188 13.26 24.64 4.94
C GLY A 188 12.40 23.52 5.53
N ILE A 189 11.58 22.84 4.71
CA ILE A 189 10.92 21.58 5.10
C ILE A 189 11.62 20.42 4.38
N ASP A 190 11.90 19.35 5.11
CA ASP A 190 12.47 18.14 4.50
C ASP A 190 11.53 17.56 3.43
N GLU A 191 12.12 17.13 2.32
CA GLU A 191 11.38 16.71 1.13
C GLU A 191 10.41 15.54 1.40
N ILE A 192 10.73 14.66 2.35
CA ILE A 192 9.86 13.56 2.79
C ILE A 192 8.50 14.05 3.29
N HIS A 193 8.47 15.18 4.02
CA HIS A 193 7.21 15.79 4.47
C HIS A 193 6.46 16.44 3.31
N LEU A 194 7.18 17.04 2.35
CA LEU A 194 6.58 17.65 1.15
C LEU A 194 5.97 16.60 0.21
N ARG A 195 6.60 15.44 0.05
CA ARG A 195 6.05 14.29 -0.70
C ARG A 195 4.77 13.77 -0.06
N SER A 196 4.77 13.61 1.26
CA SER A 196 3.57 13.21 2.01
C SER A 196 2.45 14.25 1.85
N ALA A 197 2.76 15.54 1.99
CA ALA A 197 1.79 16.61 1.77
C ALA A 197 1.24 16.63 0.34
N ALA A 198 2.09 16.41 -0.67
CA ALA A 198 1.65 16.39 -2.06
C ALA A 198 0.67 15.25 -2.35
N VAL A 199 0.92 14.05 -1.81
CA VAL A 199 -0.05 12.93 -1.87
C VAL A 199 -1.34 13.31 -1.11
N GLY A 200 -1.20 13.92 0.06
CA GLY A 200 -2.29 14.53 0.83
C GLY A 200 -3.22 15.42 0.01
N LEU A 201 -2.64 16.46 -0.59
CA LEU A 201 -3.32 17.50 -1.34
C LEU A 201 -3.91 17.01 -2.66
N ALA A 202 -3.38 15.93 -3.24
CA ALA A 202 -3.89 15.34 -4.49
C ALA A 202 -5.32 14.80 -4.39
N VAL A 203 -5.90 14.74 -3.18
CA VAL A 203 -7.32 14.43 -2.97
C VAL A 203 -8.26 15.56 -3.44
N ARG A 204 -7.76 16.79 -3.58
CA ARG A 204 -8.54 17.94 -4.04
C ARG A 204 -8.42 18.12 -5.54
N ASP A 205 -9.52 18.53 -6.17
CA ASP A 205 -9.59 18.82 -7.60
C ASP A 205 -9.13 20.25 -7.98
N ASP A 206 -8.85 21.11 -6.98
CA ASP A 206 -8.34 22.48 -7.20
C ASP A 206 -6.98 22.53 -7.92
N PRO A 207 -6.69 23.56 -8.73
CA PRO A 207 -5.41 23.66 -9.46
C PRO A 207 -4.18 23.52 -8.54
N PRO A 208 -3.09 22.85 -8.99
CA PRO A 208 -1.86 22.70 -8.19
C PRO A 208 -1.32 24.02 -7.64
N GLU A 209 -1.43 25.12 -8.38
CA GLU A 209 -0.97 26.44 -7.95
C GLU A 209 -1.76 26.96 -6.74
N ALA A 210 -3.08 26.73 -6.71
CA ALA A 210 -3.93 27.11 -5.60
C ALA A 210 -3.61 26.29 -4.35
N LEU A 211 -3.39 24.98 -4.50
CA LEU A 211 -3.00 24.09 -3.41
C LEU A 211 -1.63 24.46 -2.83
N VAL A 212 -0.65 24.73 -3.69
CA VAL A 212 0.71 25.14 -3.28
C VAL A 212 0.68 26.51 -2.61
N GLY A 213 -0.09 27.46 -3.16
CA GLY A 213 -0.30 28.78 -2.57
C GLY A 213 -0.91 28.72 -1.17
N ALA A 214 -1.99 27.94 -1.02
CA ALA A 214 -2.65 27.71 0.27
C ALA A 214 -1.73 27.03 1.28
N TYR A 215 -1.03 25.97 0.87
CA TYR A 215 -0.11 25.25 1.73
C TYR A 215 1.01 26.16 2.21
N ARG A 216 1.61 26.94 1.30
CA ARG A 216 2.63 27.94 1.65
C ARG A 216 2.08 29.00 2.60
N ALA A 217 0.86 29.48 2.41
CA ALA A 217 0.22 30.44 3.32
C ALA A 217 0.02 29.85 4.72
N ALA A 218 -0.48 28.61 4.83
CA ALA A 218 -0.66 27.92 6.09
C ALA A 218 0.67 27.74 6.83
N VAL A 219 1.66 27.21 6.12
CA VAL A 219 3.00 26.97 6.63
C VAL A 219 3.69 28.28 7.09
N ARG A 220 3.62 29.37 6.29
CA ARG A 220 4.13 30.69 6.70
C ARG A 220 3.42 31.20 7.95
N GLY A 221 2.10 31.02 8.02
CA GLY A 221 1.32 31.38 9.20
C GLY A 221 1.83 30.67 10.45
N PHE A 222 2.12 29.37 10.38
CA PHE A 222 2.70 28.60 11.48
C PHE A 222 4.08 29.04 11.94
N TRP A 223 4.85 29.71 11.07
CA TRP A 223 6.16 30.29 11.41
C TRP A 223 6.11 31.75 11.85
N ALA A 224 4.93 32.38 11.86
CA ALA A 224 4.82 33.75 12.33
C ALA A 224 5.02 33.80 13.86
N PRO A 225 5.80 34.75 14.39
CA PRO A 225 6.19 34.82 15.80
C PRO A 225 5.03 35.01 16.78
N ASN A 226 3.85 35.37 16.26
CA ASN A 226 2.64 35.64 17.03
C ASN A 226 1.65 34.46 17.05
N VAL A 227 1.94 33.36 16.36
CA VAL A 227 1.13 32.15 16.50
C VAL A 227 1.65 31.41 17.73
N PRO A 228 0.79 31.04 18.70
CA PRO A 228 1.15 30.53 20.01
C PRO A 228 1.71 29.10 20.00
N PHE A 229 2.51 28.77 18.99
CA PHE A 229 3.53 27.75 19.07
C PHE A 229 4.66 28.36 19.88
N GLY A 230 4.62 28.21 21.21
CA GLY A 230 5.75 28.61 22.04
C GLY A 230 7.06 27.99 21.53
N PRO A 231 8.20 28.67 21.67
CA PRO A 231 9.51 28.19 21.18
C PRO A 231 10.00 26.87 21.81
N GLU A 232 9.28 26.31 22.78
CA GLU A 232 9.76 25.19 23.62
C GLU A 232 9.40 23.78 23.11
N SER A 233 8.84 23.63 21.90
CA SER A 233 8.41 22.30 21.44
C SER A 233 8.90 21.97 20.03
N VAL A 234 10.16 21.53 19.96
CA VAL A 234 10.81 20.95 18.77
C VAL A 234 9.99 19.80 18.16
N ALA A 235 9.16 19.12 18.98
CA ALA A 235 8.24 18.07 18.52
C ALA A 235 7.13 18.61 17.59
N LEU A 236 6.67 19.85 17.79
CA LEU A 236 5.61 20.46 16.99
C LEU A 236 6.08 21.02 15.65
N GLU A 237 7.37 21.34 15.49
CA GLU A 237 7.91 21.81 14.21
C GLU A 237 7.75 20.75 13.11
N LYS A 238 7.91 19.47 13.48
CA LYS A 238 7.76 18.31 12.59
C LYS A 238 6.31 18.04 12.18
N MET A 239 5.35 18.56 12.95
CA MET A 239 3.91 18.40 12.70
C MET A 239 3.31 19.50 11.82
N ARG A 240 4.00 20.65 11.66
CA ARG A 240 3.53 21.77 10.84
C ARG A 240 3.16 21.37 9.39
N PRO A 241 3.95 20.52 8.69
CA PRO A 241 3.61 20.08 7.35
C PRO A 241 2.27 19.32 7.28
N LEU A 242 1.98 18.49 8.29
CA LEU A 242 0.72 17.75 8.41
C LEU A 242 -0.45 18.70 8.67
N VAL A 243 -0.30 19.62 9.61
CA VAL A 243 -1.37 20.56 9.94
C VAL A 243 -1.73 21.40 8.71
N ALA A 244 -0.72 21.92 8.00
CA ALA A 244 -0.93 22.65 6.75
C ALA A 244 -1.64 21.79 5.68
N GLU A 245 -1.26 20.52 5.54
CA GLU A 245 -1.93 19.58 4.65
C GLU A 245 -3.41 19.42 5.04
N VAL A 246 -3.72 19.16 6.31
CA VAL A 246 -5.10 18.94 6.77
C VAL A 246 -5.96 20.19 6.58
N LEU A 247 -5.42 21.38 6.89
CA LEU A 247 -6.11 22.65 6.67
C LEU A 247 -6.41 22.87 5.18
N CYS A 248 -5.45 22.62 4.30
CA CYS A 248 -5.66 22.78 2.86
C CYS A 248 -6.61 21.72 2.28
N THR A 249 -6.53 20.48 2.77
CA THR A 249 -7.43 19.40 2.32
C THR A 249 -8.88 19.60 2.79
N SER A 250 -9.08 20.13 3.99
CA SER A 250 -10.40 20.26 4.63
C SER A 250 -11.02 21.66 4.53
N GLY A 251 -10.23 22.68 4.22
CA GLY A 251 -10.68 24.08 4.14
C GLY A 251 -11.65 24.30 2.97
N PRO A 252 -12.70 25.11 3.11
CA PRO A 252 -13.65 25.37 2.03
C PRO A 252 -13.05 26.23 0.92
N SER A 253 -11.99 27.00 1.21
CA SER A 253 -11.35 27.91 0.28
C SER A 253 -9.84 27.87 0.46
N LEU A 254 -9.12 27.96 -0.66
CA LEU A 254 -7.65 27.91 -0.73
C LEU A 254 -7.02 29.31 -0.85
N ILE A 255 -7.81 30.38 -0.77
CA ILE A 255 -7.26 31.74 -0.81
C ILE A 255 -6.56 32.06 0.52
N GLU A 256 -5.46 32.80 0.44
CA GLU A 256 -4.61 33.11 1.60
C GLU A 256 -5.37 33.70 2.81
N PRO A 257 -6.29 34.68 2.66
CA PRO A 257 -7.05 35.20 3.80
C PRO A 257 -7.90 34.13 4.51
N ALA A 258 -8.51 33.22 3.74
CA ALA A 258 -9.32 32.13 4.30
C ALA A 258 -8.43 31.14 5.07
N ILE A 259 -7.26 30.81 4.52
CA ILE A 259 -6.28 29.93 5.16
C ILE A 259 -5.76 30.54 6.48
N GLN A 260 -5.51 31.85 6.53
CA GLN A 260 -5.11 32.53 7.78
C GLN A 260 -6.23 32.51 8.84
N GLN A 261 -7.49 32.65 8.41
CA GLN A 261 -8.64 32.53 9.32
C GLN A 261 -8.77 31.09 9.85
N ASP A 262 -8.65 30.10 8.96
CA ASP A 262 -8.70 28.68 9.30
C ASP A 262 -7.57 28.29 10.25
N LEU A 263 -6.35 28.81 10.03
CA LEU A 263 -5.21 28.66 10.92
C LEU A 263 -5.49 29.17 12.34
N LYS A 264 -6.06 30.38 12.45
CA LYS A 264 -6.43 30.96 13.74
C LYS A 264 -7.50 30.10 14.42
N ALA A 265 -8.55 29.74 13.70
CA ALA A 265 -9.65 28.94 14.22
C ALA A 265 -9.18 27.55 14.71
N PHE A 266 -8.26 26.92 13.98
CA PHE A 266 -7.63 25.67 14.39
C PHE A 266 -6.78 25.84 15.65
N THR A 267 -5.96 26.90 15.71
CA THR A 267 -5.10 27.17 16.86
C THR A 267 -5.92 27.43 18.13
N ASP A 268 -6.98 28.23 18.03
CA ASP A 268 -7.91 28.50 19.14
C ASP A 268 -8.60 27.20 19.61
N LEU A 269 -9.03 26.35 18.68
CA LEU A 269 -9.63 25.06 18.97
C LEU A 269 -8.66 24.13 19.70
N TRP A 270 -7.43 24.00 19.19
CA TRP A 270 -6.40 23.18 19.80
C TRP A 270 -6.07 23.64 21.23
N GLN A 271 -5.88 24.94 21.45
CA GLN A 271 -5.65 25.47 22.80
C GLN A 271 -6.83 25.20 23.74
N THR A 272 -8.06 25.31 23.24
CA THR A 272 -9.26 25.00 24.01
C THR A 272 -9.27 23.54 24.44
N ILE A 273 -8.94 22.61 23.54
CA ILE A 273 -8.84 21.18 23.86
C ILE A 273 -7.72 20.93 24.87
N ALA A 274 -6.53 21.50 24.66
CA ALA A 274 -5.38 21.33 25.54
C ALA A 274 -5.62 21.86 26.96
N LYS A 275 -6.44 22.91 27.12
CA LYS A 275 -6.83 23.45 28.43
C LYS A 275 -7.88 22.60 29.14
N ASN A 276 -8.83 22.05 28.38
CA ASN A 276 -10.03 21.40 28.93
C ASN A 276 -9.90 19.88 29.06
N ALA A 277 -8.94 19.27 28.38
CA ALA A 277 -8.72 17.82 28.41
C ALA A 277 -7.39 17.48 29.10
N PRO A 278 -7.35 16.45 29.96
CA PRO A 278 -6.12 15.97 30.58
C PRO A 278 -5.30 15.15 29.57
N THR A 279 -4.72 15.81 28.57
CA THR A 279 -4.00 15.16 27.46
C THR A 279 -2.70 15.87 27.10
N PHE A 280 -1.85 15.18 26.33
CA PHE A 280 -0.63 15.74 25.78
C PHE A 280 -0.94 16.75 24.67
N PRO A 281 -0.12 17.80 24.46
CA PRO A 281 -0.35 18.80 23.42
C PRO A 281 -0.52 18.22 22.02
N GLU A 282 0.23 17.17 21.68
CA GLU A 282 0.12 16.49 20.37
C GLU A 282 -1.24 15.80 20.17
N ASP A 283 -1.83 15.22 21.21
CA ASP A 283 -3.13 14.57 21.13
C ASP A 283 -4.26 15.60 20.99
N ALA A 284 -4.20 16.69 21.77
CA ALA A 284 -5.12 17.81 21.62
C ALA A 284 -5.09 18.40 20.19
N MET A 285 -3.90 18.47 19.58
CA MET A 285 -3.73 18.93 18.20
C MET A 285 -4.39 17.98 17.20
N ARG A 286 -4.20 16.66 17.35
CA ARG A 286 -4.82 15.65 16.49
C ARG A 286 -6.34 15.67 16.61
N ALA A 287 -6.87 15.78 17.83
CA ALA A 287 -8.29 15.98 18.06
C ALA A 287 -8.79 17.27 17.38
N GLY A 288 -8.03 18.36 17.50
CA GLY A 288 -8.30 19.61 16.78
C GLY A 288 -8.38 19.44 15.27
N LEU A 289 -7.46 18.66 14.67
CA LEU A 289 -7.45 18.38 13.23
C LEU A 289 -8.69 17.60 12.78
N MET A 290 -9.16 16.66 13.60
CA MET A 290 -10.37 15.87 13.33
C MET A 290 -11.66 16.66 13.53
N LEU A 291 -11.66 17.62 14.46
CA LEU A 291 -12.81 18.46 14.79
C LEU A 291 -12.91 19.70 13.89
N PHE A 292 -11.80 20.14 13.29
CA PHE A 292 -11.75 21.34 12.45
C PHE A 292 -12.75 21.33 11.28
N PRO A 293 -12.91 20.23 10.51
CA PRO A 293 -13.91 20.16 9.44
C PRO A 293 -15.36 20.21 9.94
N LEU A 294 -15.61 19.87 11.21
CA LEU A 294 -16.95 19.68 11.77
C LEU A 294 -17.69 20.96 12.16
N ARG A 295 -17.07 22.14 11.99
CA ARG A 295 -17.61 23.51 12.20
C ARG A 295 -18.75 23.60 13.21
N ASP A 296 -19.98 23.34 12.79
CA ASP A 296 -21.22 23.50 13.57
C ASP A 296 -21.42 22.44 14.67
N SER A 297 -20.81 21.28 14.53
CA SER A 297 -20.96 20.14 15.46
C SER A 297 -19.74 19.87 16.32
N ARG A 298 -18.64 20.63 16.14
CA ARG A 298 -17.35 20.40 16.80
C ARG A 298 -17.43 20.38 18.33
N GLU A 299 -18.23 21.27 18.92
CA GLU A 299 -18.33 21.40 20.38
C GLU A 299 -19.11 20.24 20.98
N ARG A 300 -20.23 19.85 20.36
CA ARG A 300 -21.00 18.66 20.73
C ARG A 300 -20.12 17.41 20.68
N VAL A 301 -19.40 17.20 19.58
CA VAL A 301 -18.52 16.01 19.41
C VAL A 301 -17.37 16.03 20.42
N LEU A 302 -16.79 17.19 20.73
CA LEU A 302 -15.78 17.30 21.77
C LEU A 302 -16.33 16.91 23.15
N GLN A 303 -17.52 17.38 23.52
CA GLN A 303 -18.13 17.03 24.81
C GLN A 303 -18.46 15.53 24.89
N GLU A 304 -19.03 14.96 23.83
CA GLU A 304 -19.29 13.52 23.74
C GLU A 304 -17.99 12.71 23.82
N ALA A 305 -16.91 13.15 23.17
CA ALA A 305 -15.60 12.51 23.24
C ALA A 305 -14.99 12.58 24.65
N LEU A 306 -15.13 13.71 25.35
CA LEU A 306 -14.67 13.85 26.74
C LEU A 306 -15.47 12.97 27.69
N SER A 307 -16.79 12.86 27.48
CA SER A 307 -17.66 11.95 28.23
C SER A 307 -17.28 10.49 27.99
N PHE A 308 -17.09 10.09 26.72
CA PHE A 308 -16.65 8.74 26.35
C PHE A 308 -15.29 8.41 26.99
N GLY A 309 -14.32 9.31 26.87
CA GLY A 309 -12.98 9.10 27.43
C GLY A 309 -13.02 8.94 28.94
N SER A 310 -13.87 9.69 29.65
CA SER A 310 -14.07 9.53 31.10
C SER A 310 -14.69 8.18 31.44
N ALA A 311 -15.74 7.74 30.72
CA ALA A 311 -16.35 6.44 30.94
C ALA A 311 -15.38 5.25 30.69
N VAL A 312 -14.50 5.35 29.70
CA VAL A 312 -13.47 4.32 29.45
C VAL A 312 -12.40 4.31 30.57
N ARG A 313 -12.01 5.48 31.08
CA ARG A 313 -11.03 5.60 32.18
C ARG A 313 -11.55 5.04 33.51
N GLU A 314 -12.86 5.04 33.72
CA GLU A 314 -13.46 4.37 34.90
C GLU A 314 -13.30 2.85 34.86
N VAL A 315 -13.11 2.27 33.66
CA VAL A 315 -13.06 0.82 33.43
C VAL A 315 -11.63 0.33 33.13
N GLY A 316 -10.66 1.21 32.82
CA GLY A 316 -9.30 0.84 32.40
C GLY A 316 -8.22 1.91 32.59
N PRO A 317 -6.98 1.69 32.12
CA PRO A 317 -5.86 2.61 32.30
C PRO A 317 -6.07 3.97 31.61
N THR A 318 -5.52 5.05 32.17
CA THR A 318 -5.71 6.43 31.68
C THR A 318 -5.11 6.72 30.29
N THR A 319 -4.11 5.94 29.87
CA THR A 319 -3.42 6.02 28.57
C THR A 319 -4.25 5.54 27.38
N VAL A 320 -5.42 4.94 27.64
CA VAL A 320 -6.20 4.16 26.67
C VAL A 320 -7.32 4.97 26.01
N ALA A 321 -7.64 6.17 26.50
CA ALA A 321 -8.69 7.01 25.94
C ALA A 321 -8.22 8.47 25.81
N ASP A 322 -7.21 8.67 24.97
CA ASP A 322 -6.81 10.02 24.57
C ASP A 322 -7.95 10.69 23.77
N VAL A 323 -7.88 12.02 23.67
CA VAL A 323 -8.99 12.81 23.13
C VAL A 323 -9.14 12.54 21.64
N ALA A 324 -8.05 12.37 20.89
CA ALA A 324 -8.12 12.09 19.46
C ALA A 324 -8.78 10.72 19.18
N THR A 325 -8.44 9.68 19.96
CA THR A 325 -9.10 8.37 19.88
C THR A 325 -10.59 8.47 20.20
N SER A 326 -10.93 9.22 21.25
CA SER A 326 -12.33 9.41 21.67
C SER A 326 -13.14 10.17 20.61
N VAL A 327 -12.54 11.19 19.99
CA VAL A 327 -13.14 11.93 18.87
C VAL A 327 -13.41 11.00 17.70
N LEU A 328 -12.44 10.16 17.28
CA LEU A 328 -12.65 9.20 16.18
C LEU A 328 -13.85 8.27 16.45
N LEU A 329 -13.95 7.74 17.67
CA LEU A 329 -15.02 6.79 18.06
C LEU A 329 -16.40 7.43 18.03
N VAL A 330 -16.52 8.62 18.61
CA VAL A 330 -17.79 9.35 18.70
C VAL A 330 -18.23 9.90 17.34
N GLN A 331 -17.29 10.36 16.49
CA GLN A 331 -17.61 10.86 15.15
C GLN A 331 -18.24 9.79 14.23
N SER A 332 -17.87 8.53 14.43
CA SER A 332 -18.33 7.41 13.61
C SER A 332 -19.65 6.79 14.05
N SER A 333 -20.07 7.04 15.29
CA SER A 333 -21.26 6.44 15.88
C SER A 333 -22.43 7.42 15.83
N ARG A 334 -23.59 6.96 15.33
CA ARG A 334 -24.85 7.67 15.61
C ARG A 334 -24.96 7.72 17.15
N THR A 335 -25.08 8.93 17.68
CA THR A 335 -25.16 9.31 19.11
C THR A 335 -25.74 8.20 20.00
N GLU A 336 -25.04 7.89 21.09
CA GLU A 336 -25.47 6.99 22.19
C GLU A 336 -25.58 5.48 21.85
N ASN A 337 -24.59 4.90 21.17
CA ASN A 337 -24.52 3.45 21.08
C ASN A 337 -23.95 2.84 22.40
N PRO A 338 -24.77 2.16 23.24
CA PRO A 338 -24.32 1.58 24.51
C PRO A 338 -23.29 0.46 24.33
N THR A 339 -23.15 -0.09 23.11
CA THR A 339 -22.19 -1.15 22.80
C THR A 339 -20.80 -0.63 22.44
N LEU A 340 -20.63 0.69 22.27
CA LEU A 340 -19.37 1.28 21.82
C LEU A 340 -18.23 1.08 22.82
N VAL A 341 -18.47 1.39 24.11
CA VAL A 341 -17.47 1.22 25.19
C VAL A 341 -17.09 -0.26 25.37
N PRO A 342 -18.05 -1.21 25.51
CA PRO A 342 -17.72 -2.63 25.58
C PRO A 342 -16.96 -3.15 24.37
N ARG A 343 -17.33 -2.73 23.15
CA ARG A 343 -16.67 -3.15 21.91
C ARG A 343 -15.24 -2.62 21.80
N TYR A 344 -15.04 -1.35 22.14
CA TYR A 344 -13.71 -0.75 22.22
C TYR A 344 -12.82 -1.47 23.23
N ALA A 345 -13.34 -1.72 24.45
CA ALA A 345 -12.62 -2.44 25.48
C ALA A 345 -12.24 -3.87 25.05
N ALA A 346 -13.13 -4.57 24.33
CA ALA A 346 -12.85 -5.90 23.80
C ALA A 346 -11.68 -5.90 22.81
N TYR A 347 -11.65 -4.95 21.86
CA TYR A 347 -10.50 -4.80 20.96
C TYR A 347 -9.24 -4.40 21.71
N PHE A 348 -9.33 -3.46 22.67
CA PHE A 348 -8.17 -3.04 23.44
C PHE A 348 -7.51 -4.20 24.18
N GLN A 349 -8.30 -5.06 24.82
CA GLN A 349 -7.77 -6.26 25.49
C GLN A 349 -7.19 -7.27 24.50
N ALA A 350 -7.83 -7.47 23.35
CA ALA A 350 -7.36 -8.41 22.34
C ALA A 350 -6.04 -7.97 21.67
N LEU A 351 -5.86 -6.66 21.48
CA LEU A 351 -4.69 -6.10 20.79
C LEU A 351 -3.51 -5.83 21.74
N ARG A 352 -3.72 -5.94 23.05
CA ARG A 352 -2.70 -5.69 24.06
C ARG A 352 -1.62 -6.76 24.01
N MET A 353 -0.40 -6.39 23.62
CA MET A 353 0.76 -7.27 23.63
C MET A 353 2.01 -6.54 24.14
N PRO A 354 3.00 -7.25 24.71
CA PRO A 354 4.21 -6.63 25.25
C PRO A 354 5.04 -5.82 24.24
N SER A 355 4.93 -6.13 22.95
CA SER A 355 5.74 -5.51 21.88
C SER A 355 5.11 -4.26 21.25
N VAL A 356 3.87 -3.90 21.59
CA VAL A 356 3.16 -2.76 21.01
C VAL A 356 2.91 -1.68 22.06
N PRO A 357 3.28 -0.41 21.81
CA PRO A 357 2.99 0.69 22.73
C PRO A 357 1.49 0.81 23.03
N GLU A 358 1.11 1.05 24.29
CA GLU A 358 -0.32 1.16 24.67
C GLU A 358 -1.09 2.21 23.87
N LYS A 359 -0.44 3.31 23.49
CA LYS A 359 -1.03 4.35 22.63
C LYS A 359 -1.44 3.81 21.25
N ASP A 360 -0.61 2.97 20.64
CA ASP A 360 -0.89 2.36 19.35
C ASP A 360 -1.99 1.29 19.47
N VAL A 361 -2.06 0.60 20.61
CA VAL A 361 -3.16 -0.33 20.93
C VAL A 361 -4.48 0.44 21.02
N GLY A 362 -4.52 1.56 21.75
CA GLY A 362 -5.72 2.40 21.87
C GLY A 362 -6.22 2.87 20.51
N LEU A 363 -5.33 3.44 19.71
CA LEU A 363 -5.68 3.92 18.37
C LEU A 363 -6.11 2.79 17.40
N SER A 364 -5.39 1.66 17.41
CA SER A 364 -5.76 0.50 16.60
C SER A 364 -7.14 -0.05 17.00
N SER A 365 -7.42 -0.10 18.30
CA SER A 365 -8.72 -0.51 18.84
C SER A 365 -9.82 0.43 18.39
N ALA A 366 -9.53 1.73 18.36
CA ALA A 366 -10.46 2.74 17.88
C ALA A 366 -10.80 2.52 16.40
N LEU A 367 -9.79 2.36 15.55
CA LEU A 367 -9.95 2.07 14.13
C LEU A 367 -10.78 0.80 13.89
N LEU A 368 -10.50 -0.30 14.60
CA LEU A 368 -11.28 -1.54 14.48
C LEU A 368 -12.70 -1.42 15.05
N THR A 369 -12.92 -0.58 16.06
CA THR A 369 -14.26 -0.30 16.59
C THR A 369 -15.10 0.44 15.55
N VAL A 370 -14.49 1.43 14.88
CA VAL A 370 -15.13 2.26 13.87
C VAL A 370 -15.32 1.51 12.55
N GLY A 371 -14.32 0.77 12.08
CA GLY A 371 -14.29 0.17 10.73
C GLY A 371 -14.27 -1.37 10.67
N GLY A 372 -14.14 -2.08 11.79
CA GLY A 372 -13.93 -3.54 11.81
C GLY A 372 -15.16 -4.39 11.44
N GLY A 373 -16.33 -3.78 11.23
CA GLY A 373 -17.57 -4.48 10.92
C GLY A 373 -18.16 -5.27 12.12
N PRO A 374 -19.28 -5.98 11.92
CA PRO A 374 -20.06 -6.56 13.01
C PRO A 374 -19.44 -7.78 13.69
N ASP A 375 -18.41 -8.42 13.09
CA ASP A 375 -17.68 -9.55 13.68
C ASP A 375 -16.28 -9.12 14.17
N PRO A 376 -16.10 -8.90 15.49
CA PRO A 376 -14.80 -8.53 16.05
C PRO A 376 -13.70 -9.56 15.84
N SER A 377 -14.04 -10.85 15.79
CA SER A 377 -13.04 -11.92 15.64
C SER A 377 -12.43 -11.89 14.24
N ALA A 378 -13.24 -11.65 13.21
CA ALA A 378 -12.74 -11.45 11.86
C ALA A 378 -11.85 -10.19 11.74
N ALA A 379 -12.22 -9.10 12.40
CA ALA A 379 -11.42 -7.87 12.40
C ALA A 379 -10.05 -8.06 13.07
N ILE A 380 -10.01 -8.77 14.21
CA ILE A 380 -8.77 -9.10 14.91
C ILE A 380 -7.88 -9.99 14.03
N ARG A 381 -8.43 -11.04 13.39
CA ARG A 381 -7.66 -11.89 12.48
C ARG A 381 -7.06 -11.10 11.31
N ARG A 382 -7.83 -10.20 10.70
CA ARG A 382 -7.31 -9.32 9.62
C ARG A 382 -6.19 -8.43 10.13
N PHE A 383 -6.34 -7.85 11.32
CA PHE A 383 -5.30 -7.03 11.95
C PHE A 383 -4.03 -7.84 12.20
N GLU A 384 -4.12 -9.05 12.74
CA GLU A 384 -2.97 -9.90 13.03
C GLU A 384 -2.21 -10.25 11.75
N LEU A 385 -2.93 -10.67 10.70
CA LEU A 385 -2.33 -10.95 9.39
C LEU A 385 -1.67 -9.72 8.77
N ALA A 386 -2.32 -8.55 8.85
CA ALA A 386 -1.76 -7.28 8.37
C ALA A 386 -0.49 -6.91 9.14
N ARG A 387 -0.49 -7.08 10.46
CA ARG A 387 0.64 -6.78 11.33
C ARG A 387 1.79 -7.74 11.08
N ASP A 388 1.52 -9.04 10.94
CA ASP A 388 2.54 -10.04 10.63
C ASP A 388 3.23 -9.75 9.29
N TYR A 389 2.46 -9.27 8.30
CA TYR A 389 3.03 -8.79 7.05
C TYR A 389 3.89 -7.52 7.24
N LEU A 390 3.35 -6.50 7.90
CA LEU A 390 4.02 -5.20 8.05
C LEU A 390 5.22 -5.24 9.01
N SER A 391 5.20 -6.13 9.99
CA SER A 391 6.27 -6.30 10.98
C SER A 391 7.60 -6.73 10.36
N ARG A 392 7.57 -7.31 9.14
CA ARG A 392 8.77 -7.60 8.34
C ARG A 392 9.59 -6.35 8.03
N PHE A 393 8.94 -5.19 8.00
CA PHE A 393 9.58 -3.91 7.75
C PHE A 393 9.96 -3.18 9.06
N ASN A 394 9.29 -3.45 10.17
CA ASN A 394 9.63 -2.90 11.49
C ASN A 394 8.98 -3.71 12.64
N GLY A 395 9.78 -4.19 13.60
CA GLY A 395 9.33 -5.10 14.66
C GLY A 395 8.45 -4.50 15.78
N GLY A 396 8.29 -3.17 15.87
CA GLY A 396 7.60 -2.53 17.01
C GLY A 396 6.45 -1.56 16.70
N GLY A 397 6.35 -1.00 15.49
CA GLY A 397 5.50 0.18 15.22
C GLY A 397 4.36 0.00 14.21
N MET A 398 3.94 -1.23 13.92
CA MET A 398 3.04 -1.53 12.79
C MET A 398 1.58 -1.79 13.17
N ALA A 399 1.20 -1.60 14.44
CA ALA A 399 -0.17 -1.84 14.88
C ALA A 399 -1.18 -0.89 14.22
N VAL A 400 -0.93 0.42 14.25
CA VAL A 400 -1.86 1.41 13.66
C VAL A 400 -2.02 1.20 12.15
N PRO A 401 -0.94 1.06 11.34
CA PRO A 401 -1.10 0.78 9.91
C PRO A 401 -1.75 -0.57 9.61
N ALA A 402 -1.53 -1.60 10.45
CA ALA A 402 -2.23 -2.87 10.32
C ALA A 402 -3.74 -2.72 10.56
N ALA A 403 -4.14 -1.94 11.57
CA ALA A 403 -5.54 -1.63 11.82
C ALA A 403 -6.16 -0.83 10.67
N MET A 404 -5.43 0.13 10.09
CA MET A 404 -5.87 0.87 8.90
C MET A 404 -6.10 -0.06 7.70
N LEU A 405 -5.28 -1.08 7.47
CA LEU A 405 -5.50 -2.06 6.39
C LEU A 405 -6.66 -3.01 6.68
N ALA A 406 -6.82 -3.42 7.94
CA ALA A 406 -7.82 -4.38 8.38
C ALA A 406 -9.27 -3.87 8.23
N ILE A 407 -9.46 -2.56 8.08
CA ILE A 407 -10.76 -1.91 7.87
C ILE A 407 -11.08 -1.61 6.39
N LEU A 408 -10.14 -1.82 5.46
CA LEU A 408 -10.32 -1.46 4.04
C LEU A 408 -11.03 -2.53 3.20
N SER A 409 -10.86 -3.81 3.55
CA SER A 409 -11.52 -4.91 2.86
C SER A 409 -11.92 -6.02 3.83
N ALA A 410 -12.86 -6.84 3.39
CA ALA A 410 -13.30 -8.04 4.09
C ALA A 410 -12.20 -9.10 4.14
N GLU A 411 -11.34 -9.12 3.11
CA GLU A 411 -10.18 -10.00 2.96
C GLU A 411 -8.89 -9.16 3.02
N ILE A 412 -7.96 -9.53 3.88
CA ILE A 412 -6.74 -8.74 4.09
C ILE A 412 -5.81 -8.79 2.87
N GLU A 413 -5.80 -9.91 2.16
CA GLU A 413 -5.02 -10.14 0.95
C GLU A 413 -5.41 -9.14 -0.15
N GLU A 414 -6.68 -8.75 -0.21
CA GLU A 414 -7.12 -7.69 -1.11
C GLU A 414 -6.55 -6.33 -0.71
N SER A 415 -6.62 -5.96 0.57
CA SER A 415 -6.01 -4.72 1.07
C SER A 415 -4.51 -4.67 0.77
N LEU A 416 -3.80 -5.79 0.94
CA LEU A 416 -2.37 -5.90 0.65
C LEU A 416 -2.07 -5.81 -0.87
N ASP A 417 -2.86 -6.44 -1.72
CA ASP A 417 -2.70 -6.33 -3.17
C ASP A 417 -3.00 -4.91 -3.67
N ASN A 418 -3.98 -4.22 -3.08
CA ASN A 418 -4.22 -2.80 -3.37
C ASN A 418 -3.10 -1.89 -2.86
N LEU A 419 -2.56 -2.17 -1.68
CA LEU A 419 -1.41 -1.45 -1.16
C LEU A 419 -0.20 -1.61 -2.09
N ARG A 420 0.02 -2.81 -2.62
CA ARG A 420 1.06 -3.07 -3.62
C ARG A 420 0.82 -2.27 -4.90
N MET A 421 -0.42 -2.23 -5.40
CA MET A 421 -0.77 -1.41 -6.57
C MET A 421 -0.55 0.09 -6.32
N ALA A 422 -0.99 0.61 -5.18
CA ALA A 422 -0.78 2.01 -4.81
C ALA A 422 0.71 2.35 -4.66
N SER A 423 1.47 1.49 -3.99
CA SER A 423 2.92 1.66 -3.79
C SER A 423 3.71 1.58 -5.10
N ALA A 424 3.25 0.77 -6.07
CA ALA A 424 3.85 0.74 -7.40
C ALA A 424 3.63 2.07 -8.15
N GLU A 425 2.45 2.68 -8.03
CA GLU A 425 2.19 3.99 -8.64
C GLU A 425 2.99 5.13 -7.98
N ILE A 426 3.21 5.10 -6.66
CA ILE A 426 4.14 6.03 -5.99
C ILE A 426 5.55 5.95 -6.61
N GLY A 427 6.06 4.73 -6.81
CA GLY A 427 7.36 4.50 -7.46
C GLY A 427 7.39 4.96 -8.92
N ASN A 428 6.37 4.62 -9.71
CA ASN A 428 6.26 4.99 -11.13
C ASN A 428 6.28 6.52 -11.33
N HIS A 429 5.65 7.26 -10.42
CA HIS A 429 5.58 8.73 -10.45
C HIS A 429 6.71 9.43 -9.68
N ARG A 430 7.73 8.67 -9.23
CA ARG A 430 8.92 9.16 -8.52
C ARG A 430 8.60 9.99 -7.27
N LEU A 431 7.55 9.60 -6.56
CA LEU A 431 7.10 10.26 -5.34
C LEU A 431 7.84 9.80 -4.08
N SER A 432 8.61 8.72 -4.18
CA SER A 432 9.43 8.19 -3.09
C SER A 432 10.81 7.77 -3.60
N LEU A 433 11.78 7.73 -2.69
CA LEU A 433 13.11 7.17 -2.91
C LEU A 433 13.19 5.66 -2.64
N GLY A 434 12.11 5.04 -2.15
CA GLY A 434 12.02 3.60 -1.88
C GLY A 434 11.76 3.27 -0.40
N GLY A 435 11.89 1.99 -0.04
CA GLY A 435 11.79 1.52 1.34
C GLY A 435 10.47 1.85 2.05
N MET A 436 10.57 2.25 3.32
CA MET A 436 9.42 2.56 4.18
C MET A 436 8.64 3.81 3.75
N GLU A 437 9.29 4.77 3.09
CA GLU A 437 8.62 5.94 2.53
C GLU A 437 7.62 5.52 1.44
N ASN A 438 8.01 4.60 0.55
CA ASN A 438 7.14 4.14 -0.53
C ASN A 438 5.89 3.43 0.02
N LEU A 439 6.08 2.58 1.04
CA LEU A 439 4.98 1.91 1.73
C LEU A 439 4.06 2.93 2.44
N SER A 440 4.67 3.94 3.08
CA SER A 440 3.95 5.02 3.76
C SER A 440 3.07 5.80 2.79
N LEU A 441 3.65 6.30 1.69
CA LEU A 441 2.91 7.06 0.69
C LEU A 441 1.88 6.19 -0.05
N GLY A 442 2.20 4.92 -0.31
CA GLY A 442 1.28 3.95 -0.90
C GLY A 442 0.06 3.72 -0.03
N MET A 443 0.24 3.60 1.29
CA MET A 443 -0.87 3.50 2.24
C MET A 443 -1.74 4.76 2.22
N LYS A 444 -1.11 5.95 2.21
CA LYS A 444 -1.84 7.22 2.15
C LYS A 444 -2.68 7.33 0.88
N LEU A 445 -2.09 7.01 -0.27
CA LEU A 445 -2.76 6.98 -1.57
C LEU A 445 -3.92 5.97 -1.59
N LEU A 446 -3.72 4.78 -1.00
CA LEU A 446 -4.73 3.74 -0.87
C LEU A 446 -5.94 4.24 -0.07
N LEU A 447 -5.69 4.79 1.12
CA LEU A 447 -6.73 5.28 2.03
C LEU A 447 -7.54 6.42 1.39
N GLN A 448 -6.87 7.38 0.75
CA GLN A 448 -7.56 8.45 0.05
C GLN A 448 -8.44 7.91 -1.09
N THR A 449 -7.97 6.89 -1.81
CA THR A 449 -8.72 6.29 -2.93
C THR A 449 -9.89 5.45 -2.44
N ALA A 450 -9.80 4.89 -1.24
CA ALA A 450 -10.89 4.17 -0.58
C ALA A 450 -12.05 5.09 -0.18
N ILE A 451 -11.73 6.34 0.16
CA ILE A 451 -12.66 7.26 0.80
C ILE A 451 -13.30 8.21 -0.20
N VAL A 452 -12.53 8.69 -1.18
CA VAL A 452 -13.05 9.56 -2.23
C VAL A 452 -13.36 8.71 -3.46
N PRO A 453 -14.64 8.41 -3.77
CA PRO A 453 -14.97 7.75 -5.02
C PRO A 453 -14.46 8.60 -6.18
N ASN A 454 -13.74 7.94 -7.08
CA ASN A 454 -13.04 8.60 -8.19
C ASN A 454 -14.07 9.30 -9.12
N PRO A 455 -13.94 10.60 -9.43
CA PRO A 455 -14.93 11.35 -10.22
C PRO A 455 -14.89 11.04 -11.73
N VAL A 456 -14.47 9.84 -12.14
CA VAL A 456 -14.36 9.42 -13.55
C VAL A 456 -15.74 9.33 -14.26
N ARG A 457 -16.83 9.71 -13.59
CA ARG A 457 -18.03 10.24 -14.25
C ARG A 457 -18.45 11.51 -13.52
N GLY A 458 -18.61 12.60 -14.27
CA GLY A 458 -18.89 13.95 -13.78
C GLY A 458 -20.21 14.12 -13.04
N ILE A 459 -20.36 13.49 -11.87
CA ILE A 459 -21.44 13.73 -10.92
C ILE A 459 -20.84 13.65 -9.52
N VAL A 460 -21.11 14.71 -8.75
CA VAL A 460 -20.87 14.91 -7.31
C VAL A 460 -19.47 15.39 -6.93
N SER A 461 -19.33 16.73 -6.94
CA SER A 461 -18.43 17.44 -6.03
C SER A 461 -18.68 16.98 -4.59
N PRO A 462 -17.66 16.74 -3.76
CA PRO A 462 -17.80 16.15 -2.43
C PRO A 462 -18.63 17.00 -1.45
N GLN A 463 -19.04 18.22 -1.83
CA GLN A 463 -19.87 19.10 -1.01
C GLN A 463 -21.37 18.73 -0.97
N GLY A 464 -21.83 17.70 -1.68
CA GLY A 464 -23.27 17.43 -1.87
C GLY A 464 -23.82 16.06 -1.48
N ALA A 465 -23.02 15.10 -1.02
CA ALA A 465 -23.50 13.73 -0.79
C ALA A 465 -24.10 13.50 0.61
N LEU A 466 -25.14 14.26 0.95
CA LEU A 466 -26.16 13.83 1.92
C LEU A 466 -27.35 13.28 1.13
N VAL A 467 -27.21 12.07 0.58
CA VAL A 467 -28.32 11.40 -0.12
C VAL A 467 -29.23 10.76 0.94
N PRO A 468 -30.55 11.06 0.97
CA PRO A 468 -31.50 10.39 1.86
C PRO A 468 -31.66 8.92 1.46
N GLU A 469 -31.90 8.08 2.45
CA GLU A 469 -31.91 6.61 2.43
C GLU A 469 -33.07 5.96 1.63
N SER A 470 -33.68 6.65 0.67
CA SER A 470 -35.00 6.28 0.14
C SER A 470 -35.12 6.22 -1.38
N GLN A 471 -34.31 5.41 -2.07
CA GLN A 471 -34.70 4.85 -3.38
C GLN A 471 -34.07 3.46 -3.63
N PRO A 472 -34.88 2.41 -3.90
CA PRO A 472 -34.39 1.13 -4.38
C PRO A 472 -34.18 1.23 -5.90
N SER A 473 -33.08 1.84 -6.32
CA SER A 473 -32.66 1.85 -7.73
C SER A 473 -31.45 0.95 -7.88
N ALA A 474 -31.49 0.09 -8.92
CA ALA A 474 -30.53 -0.91 -9.37
C ALA A 474 -29.19 -0.94 -8.62
N ALA A 475 -28.89 -2.09 -8.01
CA ALA A 475 -27.64 -2.38 -7.32
C ALA A 475 -26.44 -1.73 -8.04
N PRO A 476 -25.82 -0.68 -7.47
CA PRO A 476 -24.54 -0.24 -7.98
C PRO A 476 -23.60 -1.41 -7.73
N THR A 477 -23.07 -1.99 -8.80
CA THR A 477 -21.96 -2.94 -8.73
C THR A 477 -20.91 -2.30 -7.85
N ALA A 478 -20.78 -2.80 -6.62
CA ALA A 478 -19.88 -2.23 -5.63
C ALA A 478 -18.49 -2.14 -6.26
N PRO A 479 -17.82 -0.97 -6.24
CA PRO A 479 -16.52 -0.81 -6.85
C PRO A 479 -15.58 -1.88 -6.30
N LEU A 480 -14.98 -2.66 -7.20
CA LEU A 480 -13.97 -3.62 -6.82
C LEU A 480 -12.77 -2.92 -6.19
N GLY A 481 -12.21 -3.52 -5.16
CA GLY A 481 -10.94 -3.07 -4.57
C GLY A 481 -11.05 -2.52 -3.18
N LEU A 482 -12.09 -1.78 -2.82
CA LEU A 482 -12.20 -1.20 -1.48
C LEU A 482 -13.62 -1.50 -1.07
N LEU A 483 -13.83 -2.17 0.08
CA LEU A 483 -15.14 -2.01 0.71
C LEU A 483 -15.27 -0.50 0.78
N GLY A 484 -16.20 0.10 0.02
CA GLY A 484 -16.50 1.51 0.18
C GLY A 484 -16.84 1.60 1.64
N VAL A 485 -15.89 2.06 2.45
CA VAL A 485 -16.00 1.85 3.87
C VAL A 485 -17.15 2.77 4.22
N ALA A 486 -18.29 2.16 4.58
CA ALA A 486 -19.56 2.84 4.73
C ALA A 486 -19.50 3.65 6.02
N PHE A 487 -18.59 4.61 6.04
CA PHE A 487 -18.53 5.65 7.02
C PHE A 487 -19.60 6.65 6.65
N ALA A 488 -20.38 7.05 7.65
CA ALA A 488 -21.43 8.03 7.51
C ALA A 488 -20.93 9.38 6.96
N SER A 489 -19.61 9.62 6.90
CA SER A 489 -19.03 10.75 6.16
C SER A 489 -17.55 10.54 5.77
N PRO A 490 -17.25 10.29 4.47
CA PRO A 490 -15.89 10.23 3.92
C PRO A 490 -15.02 11.46 4.22
N LEU A 491 -15.63 12.66 4.25
CA LEU A 491 -14.94 13.93 4.49
C LEU A 491 -14.43 14.09 5.93
N LEU A 492 -14.98 13.33 6.88
CA LEU A 492 -14.55 13.37 8.28
C LEU A 492 -13.41 12.41 8.59
N LEU A 493 -13.25 11.38 7.76
CA LEU A 493 -12.26 10.34 8.00
C LEU A 493 -10.90 10.66 7.39
N LEU A 494 -10.84 11.42 6.30
CA LEU A 494 -9.57 11.83 5.69
C LEU A 494 -8.65 12.58 6.67
N PRO A 495 -9.13 13.55 7.46
CA PRO A 495 -8.30 14.26 8.44
C PRO A 495 -7.85 13.34 9.58
N ALA A 496 -8.72 12.42 10.02
CA ALA A 496 -8.37 11.43 11.03
C ALA A 496 -7.28 10.47 10.54
N LEU A 497 -7.43 9.91 9.34
CA LEU A 497 -6.44 9.00 8.78
C LEU A 497 -5.14 9.71 8.39
N ALA A 498 -5.19 10.96 7.93
CA ALA A 498 -3.99 11.77 7.72
C ALA A 498 -3.25 11.99 9.05
N ALA A 499 -3.97 12.37 10.10
CA ALA A 499 -3.40 12.56 11.43
C ALA A 499 -2.81 11.27 12.01
N PHE A 500 -3.44 10.11 11.80
CA PHE A 500 -2.94 8.83 12.30
C PHE A 500 -1.82 8.24 11.45
N HIS A 501 -1.93 8.34 10.13
CA HIS A 501 -0.87 7.94 9.18
C HIS A 501 0.44 8.64 9.50
N GLU A 502 0.39 9.95 9.78
CA GLU A 502 1.58 10.72 10.12
C GLU A 502 2.27 10.15 11.36
N THR A 503 1.49 9.85 12.39
CA THR A 503 2.02 9.52 13.72
C THR A 503 2.55 8.10 13.82
N ALA A 504 2.21 7.25 12.86
CA ALA A 504 2.66 5.87 12.76
C ALA A 504 3.60 5.69 11.56
N LEU A 505 3.05 5.44 10.37
CA LEU A 505 3.82 4.97 9.22
C LEU A 505 4.75 6.04 8.64
N HIS A 506 4.31 7.31 8.61
CA HIS A 506 5.16 8.41 8.13
C HIS A 506 6.31 8.70 9.08
N ARG A 507 6.06 8.75 10.40
CA ARG A 507 7.12 8.94 11.40
C ARG A 507 8.18 7.85 11.34
N LEU A 508 7.76 6.60 11.12
CA LEU A 508 8.69 5.49 10.87
C LEU A 508 9.51 5.71 9.59
N ALA A 509 8.86 6.11 8.49
CA ALA A 509 9.56 6.43 7.25
C ALA A 509 10.56 7.59 7.41
N VAL A 510 10.21 8.64 8.17
CA VAL A 510 11.12 9.76 8.49
C VAL A 510 12.31 9.30 9.33
N SER A 511 12.08 8.40 10.30
CA SER A 511 13.19 7.85 11.08
C SER A 511 14.12 6.99 10.21
N ASP A 512 13.58 6.12 9.36
CA ASP A 512 14.37 5.26 8.45
C ASP A 512 15.14 6.08 7.41
N PHE A 513 14.49 7.12 6.86
CA PHE A 513 15.09 8.08 5.93
C PHE A 513 16.34 8.77 6.51
N ALA A 514 16.36 9.06 7.81
CA ALA A 514 17.50 9.67 8.47
C ALA A 514 18.73 8.75 8.59
N PHE A 515 18.54 7.42 8.50
CA PHE A 515 19.60 6.42 8.70
C PHE A 515 20.01 5.66 7.42
N HIS A 516 19.15 5.58 6.40
CA HIS A 516 19.44 4.86 5.14
C HIS A 516 18.87 5.58 3.90
N PRO A 517 19.58 6.57 3.32
CA PRO A 517 19.08 7.25 2.12
C PRO A 517 19.17 6.43 0.82
N VAL A 518 19.70 5.19 0.82
CA VAL A 518 19.96 4.46 -0.44
C VAL A 518 19.90 2.93 -0.24
N HIS A 519 19.23 2.22 -1.16
CA HIS A 519 19.32 0.76 -1.48
C HIS A 519 18.18 -0.22 -1.14
N THR A 520 16.93 0.20 -0.90
CA THR A 520 15.80 -0.76 -0.75
C THR A 520 14.78 -0.67 -1.89
N ASN A 521 15.24 -0.92 -3.13
CA ASN A 521 14.36 -1.18 -4.29
C ASN A 521 14.08 -2.67 -4.54
N PHE A 522 14.58 -3.58 -3.70
CA PHE A 522 14.60 -5.03 -3.98
C PHE A 522 13.87 -5.91 -2.94
N VAL A 523 12.77 -5.45 -2.34
CA VAL A 523 11.95 -6.32 -1.48
C VAL A 523 10.47 -6.18 -1.78
N TYR A 524 10.08 -6.53 -3.00
CA TYR A 524 8.70 -6.91 -3.33
C TYR A 524 8.74 -8.08 -4.30
N GLY A 525 8.94 -9.28 -3.74
CA GLY A 525 8.86 -10.57 -4.43
C GLY A 525 7.81 -11.45 -3.77
#